data_AF-A0A2E0F9H4-F1
#
_entry.id   AF-A0A2E0F9H4-F1
#
_cell.length_a   1.000
_cell.length_b   1.000
_cell.length_c   1.000
_cell.angle_alpha   90.00
_cell.angle_beta   90.00
_cell.angle_gamma   90.00
#
_symmetry.space_group_name_H-M   'P 1'
#
loop_
_entity.id
_entity.type
_entity.pdbx_description
1 polymer ?
#
loop_
_entity_poly.entity_id
_entity_poly.type
_entity_poly.pdbx_seq_one_letter_code
_entity_poly.pdbx_strand_id
1 'polypeptide(L)'
;MEYDHILFSYHGIPESHIKISDDTKKHCLKVSDCCNVSSGAHKKCYRHQVFITTELIIKKLGIKSDKYSNAFQSRLPLQPWLKPYTDYELERLAKEGKKKLVIITPAFVTDCLETLEEIAMEGKEEFIEAGGEFYHYIPCLNDDNGWAKVISDWTTERL
;
A
#
# COMPACT_ATOMS: atom_id res chain seq x y z
N MET A 1 -15.99 4.90 12.89
CA MET A 1 -14.87 4.29 13.62
C MET A 1 -13.86 5.39 13.92
N GLU A 2 -13.38 5.47 15.15
CA GLU A 2 -12.30 6.40 15.52
C GLU A 2 -10.94 5.73 15.27
N TYR A 3 -10.00 6.44 14.65
CA TYR A 3 -8.67 5.92 14.33
C TYR A 3 -7.60 7.01 14.42
N ASP A 4 -6.37 6.61 14.73
CA ASP A 4 -5.22 7.50 14.81
C ASP A 4 -4.49 7.64 13.48
N HIS A 5 -4.43 6.54 12.71
CA HIS A 5 -3.70 6.44 11.46
C HIS A 5 -4.28 5.36 10.53
N ILE A 6 -4.11 5.53 9.23
CA ILE A 6 -4.40 4.52 8.20
C ILE A 6 -3.10 4.15 7.48
N LEU A 7 -2.72 2.87 7.54
CA LEU A 7 -1.56 2.36 6.81
C LEU A 7 -2.02 1.69 5.51
N PHE A 8 -1.54 2.17 4.38
CA PHE A 8 -1.73 1.54 3.08
C PHE A 8 -0.55 0.60 2.83
N SER A 9 -0.76 -0.70 3.01
CA SER A 9 0.26 -1.72 2.80
C SER A 9 0.15 -2.30 1.40
N TYR A 10 1.23 -2.20 0.62
CA TYR A 10 1.30 -2.72 -0.74
C TYR A 10 2.27 -3.89 -0.81
N HIS A 11 2.05 -4.86 -1.70
CA HIS A 11 3.03 -5.91 -1.89
C HIS A 11 4.37 -5.30 -2.33
N GLY A 12 5.43 -5.66 -1.64
CA GLY A 12 6.78 -5.23 -1.93
C GLY A 12 7.27 -5.82 -3.24
N ILE A 13 8.14 -5.09 -3.92
CA ILE A 13 8.91 -5.65 -5.03
C ILE A 13 10.36 -5.21 -4.91
N PRO A 14 11.31 -5.99 -5.45
CA PRO A 14 12.70 -5.57 -5.53
C PRO A 14 12.85 -4.24 -6.27
N GLU A 15 13.77 -3.38 -5.82
CA GLU A 15 14.08 -2.13 -6.52
C GLU A 15 14.53 -2.36 -7.98
N SER A 16 15.12 -3.53 -8.26
CA SER A 16 15.51 -3.93 -9.61
C SER A 16 14.31 -3.97 -10.56
N HIS A 17 13.13 -4.39 -10.10
CA HIS A 17 11.92 -4.47 -10.93
C HIS A 17 11.41 -3.08 -11.31
N ILE A 18 11.55 -2.11 -10.42
CA ILE A 18 11.28 -0.70 -10.72
C ILE A 18 12.25 -0.16 -11.78
N LYS A 19 13.54 -0.51 -11.69
CA LYS A 19 14.57 -0.10 -12.66
C LYS A 19 14.36 -0.76 -14.03
N ILE A 20 13.90 -2.02 -14.06
CA ILE A 20 13.62 -2.79 -15.28
C ILE A 20 12.40 -2.23 -16.01
N SER A 21 11.31 -1.94 -15.28
CA SER A 21 10.04 -1.42 -15.83
C SER A 21 10.12 0.04 -16.32
N ASP A 22 11.13 0.81 -15.89
CA ASP A 22 11.39 2.15 -16.42
C ASP A 22 11.88 2.07 -17.87
N ASP A 23 10.98 2.34 -18.83
CA ASP A 23 11.30 2.40 -20.26
C ASP A 23 12.30 3.52 -20.61
N THR A 24 12.35 4.60 -19.81
CA THR A 24 13.28 5.70 -20.05
C THR A 24 14.71 5.36 -19.64
N LYS A 25 14.87 4.34 -18.79
CA LYS A 25 16.13 3.88 -18.16
C LYS A 25 16.85 4.95 -17.34
N LYS A 26 16.24 6.11 -17.07
CA LYS A 26 16.90 7.26 -16.44
C LYS A 26 16.06 7.97 -15.38
N HIS A 27 14.88 7.44 -15.04
CA HIS A 27 13.92 8.12 -14.17
C HIS A 27 13.73 7.45 -12.82
N CYS A 28 13.15 6.24 -12.80
CA CYS A 28 12.70 5.61 -11.57
C CYS A 28 13.90 5.19 -10.71
N LEU A 29 13.90 5.60 -9.43
CA LEU A 29 15.01 5.42 -8.49
C LEU A 29 16.35 6.06 -8.91
N LYS A 30 16.33 6.96 -9.91
CA LYS A 30 17.52 7.67 -10.41
C LYS A 30 17.37 9.19 -10.29
N VAL A 31 16.14 9.68 -10.24
CA VAL A 31 15.80 11.09 -10.01
C VAL A 31 15.27 11.25 -8.58
N SER A 32 15.69 12.32 -7.91
CA SER A 32 15.12 12.67 -6.60
C SER A 32 13.61 12.88 -6.73
N ASP A 33 12.85 12.31 -5.81
CA ASP A 33 11.39 12.37 -5.83
C ASP A 33 10.75 11.92 -7.16
N CYS A 34 11.30 10.87 -7.78
CA CYS A 34 10.87 10.39 -9.11
C CYS A 34 9.37 10.06 -9.23
N CYS A 35 8.64 9.86 -8.13
CA CYS A 35 7.20 9.62 -8.16
C CYS A 35 6.40 10.90 -8.44
N ASN A 36 6.90 12.06 -8.04
CA ASN A 36 6.24 13.36 -8.25
C ASN A 36 6.85 14.16 -9.42
N VAL A 37 8.03 13.77 -9.91
CA VAL A 37 8.61 14.31 -11.15
C VAL A 37 7.99 13.63 -12.36
N SER A 38 7.26 14.39 -13.19
CA SER A 38 6.59 13.91 -14.41
C SER A 38 7.53 13.11 -15.33
N SER A 39 7.08 11.92 -15.75
CA SER A 39 7.81 11.08 -16.70
C SER A 39 6.91 10.07 -17.40
N GLY A 40 7.25 9.71 -18.63
CA GLY A 40 6.60 8.62 -19.35
C GLY A 40 6.72 7.26 -18.64
N ALA A 41 7.71 7.08 -17.77
CA ALA A 41 7.91 5.87 -16.97
C ALA A 41 6.73 5.56 -16.03
N HIS A 42 6.00 6.58 -15.60
CA HIS A 42 4.86 6.46 -14.67
C HIS A 42 3.75 5.54 -15.17
N LYS A 43 3.60 5.39 -16.50
CA LYS A 43 2.62 4.48 -17.12
C LYS A 43 2.84 3.01 -16.76
N LYS A 44 4.05 2.62 -16.36
CA LYS A 44 4.43 1.24 -16.01
C LYS A 44 5.05 1.09 -14.62
N CYS A 45 5.33 2.20 -13.94
CA CYS A 45 6.00 2.20 -12.66
C CYS A 45 5.01 1.84 -11.54
N TYR A 46 5.13 0.62 -11.01
CA TYR A 46 4.31 0.13 -9.89
C TYR A 46 4.29 1.11 -8.70
N ARG A 47 5.46 1.56 -8.23
CA ARG A 47 5.56 2.45 -7.06
C ARG A 47 4.79 3.77 -7.26
N HIS A 48 4.87 4.35 -8.45
CA HIS A 48 4.13 5.57 -8.76
C HIS A 48 2.62 5.30 -8.77
N GLN A 49 2.18 4.22 -9.42
CA GLN A 49 0.75 3.90 -9.53
C GLN A 49 0.12 3.65 -8.15
N VAL A 50 0.77 2.89 -7.26
CA VAL A 50 0.23 2.65 -5.91
C VAL A 50 0.17 3.93 -5.08
N PHE A 51 1.14 4.85 -5.20
CA PHE A 51 1.07 6.14 -4.52
C PHE A 51 -0.07 7.01 -5.05
N ILE A 52 -0.26 7.06 -6.37
CA ILE A 52 -1.40 7.77 -6.97
C ILE A 52 -2.73 7.14 -6.53
N THR A 53 -2.83 5.82 -6.45
CA THR A 53 -4.02 5.13 -5.92
C THR A 53 -4.33 5.58 -4.49
N THR A 54 -3.34 5.59 -3.58
CA THR A 54 -3.52 6.11 -2.23
C THR A 54 -4.01 7.56 -2.24
N GLU A 55 -3.33 8.45 -2.98
CA GLU A 55 -3.69 9.87 -3.04
C GLU A 55 -5.14 10.09 -3.52
N LEU A 56 -5.57 9.34 -4.53
CA LEU A 56 -6.94 9.41 -5.04
C LEU A 56 -7.97 8.92 -4.01
N ILE A 57 -7.67 7.83 -3.28
CA ILE A 57 -8.54 7.32 -2.21
C ILE A 57 -8.65 8.34 -1.07
N ILE A 58 -7.52 8.84 -0.57
CA ILE A 58 -7.46 9.84 0.50
C ILE A 58 -8.23 11.10 0.12
N LYS A 59 -8.01 11.62 -1.09
CA LYS A 59 -8.72 12.79 -1.60
C LYS A 59 -10.22 12.55 -1.69
N LYS A 60 -10.65 11.38 -2.17
CA LYS A 60 -12.06 11.01 -2.27
C LYS A 60 -12.75 10.92 -0.91
N LEU A 61 -12.03 10.45 0.11
CA LEU A 61 -12.53 10.27 1.47
C LEU A 61 -12.35 11.52 2.37
N GLY A 62 -11.63 12.55 1.90
CA GLY A 62 -11.36 13.75 2.68
C GLY A 62 -10.45 13.51 3.89
N ILE A 63 -9.56 12.51 3.81
CA ILE A 63 -8.63 12.17 4.89
C ILE A 63 -7.47 13.18 4.88
N LYS A 64 -7.05 13.63 6.07
CA LYS A 64 -5.93 14.57 6.22
C LYS A 64 -4.58 13.89 5.94
N SER A 65 -3.62 14.66 5.44
CA SER A 65 -2.27 14.18 5.07
C SER A 65 -1.44 13.62 6.23
N ASP A 66 -1.76 14.00 7.47
CA ASP A 66 -1.10 13.53 8.69
C ASP A 66 -1.72 12.25 9.29
N LYS A 67 -2.75 11.70 8.62
CA LYS A 67 -3.54 10.55 9.08
C LYS A 67 -3.34 9.29 8.25
N TYR A 68 -2.41 9.28 7.30
CA TYR A 68 -2.08 8.09 6.53
C TYR A 68 -0.60 8.01 6.17
N SER A 69 -0.16 6.80 5.80
CA SER A 69 1.13 6.57 5.17
C SER A 69 1.06 5.34 4.26
N ASN A 70 2.08 5.16 3.42
CA ASN A 70 2.25 4.00 2.56
C ASN A 70 3.43 3.15 3.07
N ALA A 71 3.29 1.83 3.00
CA ALA A 71 4.37 0.89 3.27
C ALA A 71 4.31 -0.31 2.31
N PHE A 72 5.36 -1.13 2.35
CA PHE A 72 5.51 -2.31 1.52
C PHE A 72 5.68 -3.56 2.39
N GLN A 73 4.73 -4.49 2.29
CA GLN A 73 4.77 -5.80 2.95
C GLN A 73 5.48 -6.84 2.10
N SER A 74 5.81 -7.98 2.68
CA SER A 74 6.45 -9.12 2.02
C SER A 74 7.79 -8.76 1.37
N ARG A 75 8.88 -9.33 1.86
CA ARG A 75 10.20 -9.17 1.24
C ARG A 75 11.05 -10.41 1.41
N LEU A 76 11.92 -10.63 0.43
CA LEU A 76 12.97 -11.63 0.56
C LEU A 76 14.27 -10.98 1.05
N PRO A 77 15.06 -11.71 1.85
CA PRO A 77 16.38 -11.24 2.26
C PRO A 77 17.31 -11.08 1.04
N LEU A 78 18.45 -10.43 1.25
CA LEU A 78 19.62 -10.35 0.34
C LEU A 78 19.57 -9.34 -0.83
N GLN A 79 18.49 -8.58 -1.02
CA GLN A 79 18.47 -7.49 -2.02
C GLN A 79 17.63 -6.30 -1.55
N PRO A 80 17.81 -5.09 -2.11
CA PRO A 80 16.98 -3.94 -1.75
C PRO A 80 15.57 -4.05 -2.33
N TRP A 81 14.58 -3.89 -1.46
CA TRP A 81 13.16 -3.81 -1.78
C TRP A 81 12.62 -2.40 -1.55
N LEU A 82 11.44 -2.13 -2.10
CA LEU A 82 10.75 -0.87 -1.85
C LEU A 82 10.49 -0.64 -0.36
N LYS A 83 10.68 0.60 0.08
CA LYS A 83 10.55 1.07 1.47
C LYS A 83 9.52 2.19 1.55
N PRO A 84 8.94 2.46 2.74
CA PRO A 84 9.20 1.79 4.03
C PRO A 84 8.57 0.40 4.12
N TYR A 85 9.05 -0.45 5.01
CA TYR A 85 8.53 -1.81 5.17
C TYR A 85 7.38 -1.85 6.18
N THR A 86 6.34 -2.64 5.90
CA THR A 86 5.13 -2.66 6.74
C THR A 86 5.42 -3.06 8.18
N ASP A 87 6.15 -4.15 8.41
CA ASP A 87 6.59 -4.61 9.75
C ASP A 87 7.25 -3.49 10.57
N TYR A 88 8.19 -2.75 9.96
CA TYR A 88 8.89 -1.65 10.63
C TYR A 88 7.98 -0.45 10.88
N GLU A 89 7.04 -0.17 9.97
CA GLU A 89 6.09 0.93 10.14
C GLU A 89 5.05 0.64 11.22
N LEU A 90 4.63 -0.61 11.38
CA LEU A 90 3.73 -1.02 12.47
C LEU A 90 4.36 -0.73 13.83
N GLU A 91 5.61 -1.19 14.03
CA GLU A 91 6.35 -0.94 15.27
C GLU A 91 6.61 0.57 15.48
N ARG A 92 7.01 1.29 14.43
CA ARG A 92 7.27 2.75 14.49
C ARG A 92 6.02 3.52 14.89
N LEU A 93 4.88 3.26 14.25
CA LEU A 93 3.62 3.96 14.51
C LEU A 93 3.12 3.74 15.94
N ALA A 94 3.21 2.50 16.44
CA ALA A 94 2.84 2.18 17.82
C ALA A 94 3.72 2.94 18.82
N LYS A 95 5.05 2.95 18.62
CA LYS A 95 6.01 3.68 19.46
C LYS A 95 5.85 5.20 19.40
N GLU A 96 5.36 5.74 18.29
CA GLU A 96 4.98 7.16 18.16
C GLU A 96 3.66 7.50 18.84
N GLY A 97 3.01 6.53 19.49
CA GLY A 97 1.78 6.73 20.26
C GLY A 97 0.51 6.64 19.43
N LYS A 98 0.56 6.15 18.18
CA LYS A 98 -0.66 5.75 17.46
C LYS A 98 -1.20 4.49 18.14
N LYS A 99 -2.39 4.58 18.74
CA LYS A 99 -3.02 3.48 19.48
C LYS A 99 -4.05 2.74 18.65
N LYS A 100 -4.71 3.43 17.72
CA LYS A 100 -5.76 2.90 16.86
C LYS A 100 -5.34 2.92 15.39
N LEU A 101 -4.90 1.78 14.86
CA LEU A 101 -4.48 1.63 13.48
C LEU A 101 -5.55 0.98 12.63
N VAL A 102 -5.78 1.54 11.44
CA VAL A 102 -6.50 0.87 10.35
C VAL A 102 -5.47 0.53 9.28
N ILE A 103 -5.54 -0.66 8.71
CA ILE A 103 -4.62 -1.09 7.64
C ILE A 103 -5.40 -1.68 6.47
N ILE A 104 -4.94 -1.41 5.26
CA ILE A 104 -5.55 -1.89 4.02
C ILE A 104 -4.51 -2.38 3.03
N THR A 105 -4.90 -3.26 2.11
CA THR A 105 -4.01 -3.88 1.10
C THR A 105 -4.49 -3.66 -0.34
N PRO A 106 -4.44 -2.43 -0.90
CA PRO A 106 -5.19 -2.06 -2.11
C PRO A 106 -4.66 -2.67 -3.41
N ALA A 107 -3.49 -3.29 -3.39
CA ALA A 107 -2.96 -4.05 -4.54
C ALA A 107 -3.59 -5.44 -4.68
N PHE A 108 -4.38 -5.89 -3.70
CA PHE A 108 -5.11 -7.15 -3.75
C PHE A 108 -6.61 -6.88 -3.86
N VAL A 109 -7.28 -7.58 -4.77
CA VAL A 109 -8.74 -7.52 -4.95
C VAL A 109 -9.47 -8.62 -4.19
N THR A 110 -8.76 -9.68 -3.82
CA THR A 110 -9.28 -10.83 -3.07
C THR A 110 -8.29 -11.18 -1.98
N ASP A 111 -8.81 -11.59 -0.82
CA ASP A 111 -7.98 -12.02 0.29
C ASP A 111 -7.18 -13.27 -0.04
N CYS A 112 -5.92 -13.27 0.39
CA CYS A 112 -4.96 -14.33 0.18
C CYS A 112 -4.05 -14.49 1.40
N LEU A 113 -3.01 -15.31 1.28
CA LEU A 113 -2.09 -15.58 2.40
C LEU A 113 -1.43 -14.29 2.89
N GLU A 114 -0.97 -13.47 1.95
CA GLU A 114 -0.29 -12.21 2.20
C GLU A 114 -1.20 -11.16 2.86
N THR A 115 -2.53 -11.29 2.76
CA THR A 115 -3.45 -10.34 3.41
C THR A 115 -3.97 -10.86 4.74
N LEU A 116 -4.32 -12.15 4.82
CA LEU A 116 -4.91 -12.72 6.03
C LEU A 116 -3.84 -13.09 7.07
N GLU A 117 -2.76 -13.76 6.66
CA GLU A 117 -1.72 -14.20 7.58
C GLU A 117 -0.77 -13.05 7.91
N GLU A 118 -0.09 -12.48 6.91
CA GLU A 118 0.93 -11.44 7.16
C GLU A 118 0.33 -10.14 7.73
N ILE A 119 -0.84 -9.70 7.24
CA ILE A 119 -1.42 -8.40 7.63
C ILE A 119 -2.48 -8.55 8.71
N ALA A 120 -3.50 -9.36 8.51
CA ALA A 120 -4.61 -9.42 9.46
C ALA A 120 -4.24 -10.11 10.79
N MET A 121 -3.28 -11.04 10.76
CA MET A 121 -2.82 -11.80 11.94
C MET A 121 -1.45 -11.30 12.44
N GLU A 122 -0.36 -11.53 11.71
CA GLU A 122 1.01 -11.20 12.17
C GLU A 122 1.18 -9.69 12.41
N GLY A 123 0.80 -8.86 11.43
CA GLY A 123 0.88 -7.41 11.57
C GLY A 123 0.03 -6.84 12.71
N LYS A 124 -1.05 -7.53 13.10
CA LYS A 124 -1.81 -7.18 14.29
C LYS A 124 -1.03 -7.49 15.56
N GLU A 125 -0.42 -8.66 15.64
CA GLU A 125 0.42 -9.06 16.78
C GLU A 125 1.58 -8.06 16.94
N GLU A 126 2.31 -7.75 15.86
CA GLU A 126 3.43 -6.79 15.87
C GLU A 126 3.02 -5.41 16.39
N PHE A 127 1.90 -4.86 15.90
CA PHE A 127 1.42 -3.55 16.33
C PHE A 127 1.00 -3.51 17.80
N ILE A 128 0.32 -4.55 18.28
CA ILE A 128 -0.14 -4.63 19.67
C ILE A 128 1.06 -4.84 20.61
N GLU A 129 2.01 -5.71 20.26
CA GLU A 129 3.23 -5.92 21.03
C GLU A 129 4.10 -4.66 21.12
N ALA A 130 4.12 -3.84 20.06
CA ALA A 130 4.81 -2.55 20.04
C ALA A 130 4.09 -1.44 20.84
N GLY A 131 2.93 -1.74 21.45
CA GLY A 131 2.19 -0.83 22.33
C GLY A 131 0.97 -0.16 21.69
N GLY A 132 0.52 -0.64 20.52
CA GLY A 132 -0.80 -0.33 19.97
C GLY A 132 -1.93 -0.95 20.79
N GLU A 133 -3.16 -0.47 20.61
CA GLU A 133 -4.33 -0.95 21.38
C GLU A 133 -5.47 -1.47 20.49
N PHE A 134 -5.63 -0.89 19.31
CA PHE A 134 -6.66 -1.26 18.36
C PHE A 134 -6.07 -1.39 16.97
N TYR A 135 -6.37 -2.50 16.31
CA TYR A 135 -5.93 -2.82 14.97
C TYR A 135 -7.10 -3.30 14.15
N HIS A 136 -7.34 -2.67 13.00
CA HIS A 136 -8.41 -3.03 12.10
C HIS A 136 -7.89 -3.21 10.67
N TYR A 137 -7.82 -4.46 10.24
CA TYR A 137 -7.65 -4.82 8.85
C TYR A 137 -8.97 -4.62 8.09
N ILE A 138 -8.93 -3.90 6.97
CA ILE A 138 -10.07 -3.83 6.03
C ILE A 138 -9.89 -4.94 5.00
N PRO A 139 -10.83 -5.90 4.92
CA PRO A 139 -10.78 -6.97 3.93
C PRO A 139 -10.66 -6.47 2.50
N CYS A 140 -10.10 -7.30 1.63
CA CYS A 140 -10.12 -7.04 0.20
C CYS A 140 -11.56 -6.95 -0.34
N LEU A 141 -11.70 -6.49 -1.58
CA LEU A 141 -13.02 -6.34 -2.22
C LEU A 141 -13.79 -7.66 -2.31
N ASN A 142 -13.10 -8.79 -2.46
CA ASN A 142 -13.66 -10.14 -2.48
C ASN A 142 -14.86 -10.25 -3.43
N ASP A 143 -16.04 -10.61 -2.91
CA ASP A 143 -17.29 -10.77 -3.64
C ASP A 143 -18.19 -9.52 -3.59
N ASP A 144 -17.62 -8.34 -3.31
CA ASP A 144 -18.36 -7.08 -3.30
C ASP A 144 -19.10 -6.83 -4.63
N ASN A 145 -20.40 -6.57 -4.53
CA ASN A 145 -21.25 -6.34 -5.69
C ASN A 145 -20.85 -5.09 -6.48
N GLY A 146 -20.32 -4.06 -5.79
CA GLY A 146 -19.79 -2.86 -6.45
C GLY A 146 -18.56 -3.17 -7.28
N TRP A 147 -17.64 -3.96 -6.74
CA TRP A 147 -16.48 -4.47 -7.47
C TRP A 147 -16.87 -5.32 -8.68
N ALA A 148 -17.76 -6.30 -8.52
CA ALA A 148 -18.26 -7.12 -9.61
C ALA A 148 -18.89 -6.26 -10.72
N LYS A 149 -19.64 -5.22 -10.34
CA LYS A 149 -20.19 -4.25 -11.29
C LYS A 149 -19.10 -3.49 -12.05
N VAL A 150 -18.05 -2.99 -11.37
CA VAL A 150 -16.94 -2.28 -12.03
C VAL A 150 -16.27 -3.17 -13.09
N ILE A 151 -15.98 -4.43 -12.76
CA ILE A 151 -15.41 -5.38 -13.72
C ILE A 151 -16.37 -5.61 -14.90
N SER A 152 -17.66 -5.80 -14.63
CA SER A 152 -18.66 -5.98 -15.70
C SER A 152 -18.70 -4.77 -16.62
N ASP A 153 -18.70 -3.56 -16.07
CA ASP A 153 -18.78 -2.32 -16.85
C ASP A 153 -17.57 -2.19 -17.78
N TRP A 154 -16.34 -2.50 -17.30
CA TRP A 154 -15.12 -2.51 -18.12
C TRP A 154 -15.15 -3.48 -19.30
N THR A 155 -15.95 -4.55 -19.26
CA THR A 155 -16.08 -5.44 -20.42
C THR A 155 -16.97 -4.85 -21.53
N THR A 156 -17.84 -3.91 -21.17
CA THR A 156 -18.79 -3.27 -22.08
C THR A 156 -18.29 -1.94 -22.62
N GLU A 157 -17.50 -1.23 -21.82
CA GLU A 157 -16.76 -0.05 -22.23
C GLU A 157 -15.52 -0.51 -23.00
N ARG A 158 -15.51 -0.35 -24.33
CA ARG A 158 -14.29 -0.57 -25.12
C ARG A 158 -13.21 0.42 -24.65
N LEU A 159 -12.19 -0.09 -23.94
CA LEU A 159 -10.92 0.59 -23.73
C LEU A 159 -10.25 0.93 -25.07
#